data_AF-A0A2V2FC92-F1
#
_entry.id   AF-A0A2V2FC92-F1
#
_cell.length_a   1.000
_cell.length_b   1.000
_cell.length_c   1.000
_cell.angle_alpha   90.00
_cell.angle_beta   90.00
_cell.angle_gamma   90.00
#
_symmetry.space_group_name_H-M   'P 1'
#
loop_
_entity.id
_entity.type
_entity.pdbx_description
1 polymer ?
#
loop_
_entity_poly.entity_id
_entity_poly.type
_entity_poly.pdbx_seq_one_letter_code
_entity_poly.pdbx_strand_id
1 'polypeptide(L)'
;MLNDCGGTLEIKRNDLAKKLGCVPSQINYVVASRFTPERGYLIESRRGGGGYIRIVRREIDADGIVEAAFAAVGDSLTETAMRSTLDTLYAADLITSREKKYIRSCLSASALSALPREMQDAARAAAFRGFLLALMK
;
A
#
# COMPACT_ATOMS: atom_id res chain seq x y z
N MET A 1 -11.66 17.93 2.54
CA MET A 1 -10.51 18.76 2.97
C MET A 1 -9.20 18.31 2.36
N LEU A 2 -8.65 17.10 2.61
CA LEU A 2 -7.39 16.65 1.95
C LEU A 2 -7.53 16.47 0.42
N ASN A 3 -8.68 15.97 -0.04
CA ASN A 3 -8.97 15.86 -1.48
C ASN A 3 -9.23 17.23 -2.15
N ASP A 4 -9.66 18.24 -1.38
CA ASP A 4 -9.95 19.58 -1.90
C ASP A 4 -8.68 20.46 -1.96
N CYS A 5 -7.60 20.05 -1.29
CA CYS A 5 -6.33 20.77 -1.22
C CYS A 5 -5.22 20.13 -2.08
N GLY A 6 -5.56 19.32 -3.08
CA GLY A 6 -4.58 18.71 -3.98
C GLY A 6 -3.57 17.79 -3.28
N GLY A 7 -4.02 17.07 -2.24
CA GLY A 7 -3.19 16.09 -1.54
C GLY A 7 -2.28 16.64 -0.45
N THR A 8 -2.23 17.97 -0.22
CA THR A 8 -1.45 18.55 0.89
C THR A 8 -2.34 19.35 1.83
N LEU A 9 -2.26 19.07 3.13
CA LEU A 9 -3.00 19.79 4.17
C LEU A 9 -2.03 20.33 5.23
N GLU A 10 -2.06 21.63 5.45
CA GLU A 10 -1.32 22.28 6.53
C GLU A 10 -2.27 22.72 7.65
N ILE A 11 -1.99 22.28 8.88
CA ILE A 11 -2.80 22.59 10.05
C ILE A 11 -1.94 23.10 11.20
N LYS A 12 -2.44 24.12 11.90
CA LYS A 12 -1.90 24.53 13.19
C LYS A 12 -2.54 23.71 14.30
N ARG A 13 -1.72 22.91 15.00
CA ARG A 13 -2.20 21.99 16.05
C ARG A 13 -3.05 22.69 17.11
N ASN A 14 -2.62 23.86 17.57
CA ASN A 14 -3.32 24.61 18.62
C ASN A 14 -4.67 25.17 18.12
N ASP A 15 -4.74 25.60 16.86
CA ASP A 15 -5.95 26.20 16.31
C ASP A 15 -7.01 25.13 16.03
N LEU A 16 -6.57 23.97 15.52
CA LEU A 16 -7.46 22.82 15.31
C LEU A 16 -7.97 22.25 16.63
N ALA A 17 -7.10 22.15 17.64
CA ALA A 17 -7.48 21.72 18.99
C ALA A 17 -8.53 22.64 19.62
N LYS A 18 -8.37 23.97 19.49
CA LYS A 18 -9.35 24.97 19.94
C LYS A 18 -10.69 24.84 19.20
N LYS A 19 -10.66 24.72 17.86
CA LYS A 19 -11.89 24.57 17.05
C LYS A 19 -12.67 23.31 17.39
N LEU A 20 -11.99 22.21 17.70
CA LEU A 20 -12.60 20.93 18.05
C LEU A 20 -12.85 20.77 19.55
N GLY A 21 -12.49 21.77 20.37
CA GLY A 21 -12.65 21.72 21.83
C GLY A 21 -11.83 20.63 22.52
N CYS A 22 -10.67 20.23 21.95
CA CYS A 22 -9.84 19.15 22.47
C CYS A 22 -8.42 19.62 22.83
N VAL A 23 -7.66 18.75 23.51
CA VAL A 23 -6.25 19.02 23.85
C VAL A 23 -5.32 18.82 22.64
N PRO A 24 -4.20 19.58 22.52
CA PRO A 24 -3.26 19.44 21.40
C PRO A 24 -2.65 18.05 21.22
N SER A 25 -2.49 17.27 22.30
CA SER A 25 -2.01 15.89 22.25
C SER A 25 -2.95 14.96 21.48
N GLN A 26 -4.26 15.21 21.51
CA GLN A 26 -5.26 14.42 20.78
C GLN A 26 -5.07 14.55 19.27
N ILE A 27 -4.71 15.76 18.80
CA ILE A 27 -4.39 15.99 17.39
C ILE A 27 -3.16 15.18 16.99
N ASN A 28 -2.10 15.17 17.81
CA ASN A 28 -0.91 14.37 17.54
C ASN A 28 -1.23 12.87 17.48
N TYR A 29 -2.05 12.36 18.40
CA TYR A 29 -2.44 10.96 18.41
C TYR A 29 -3.21 10.55 17.14
N VAL A 30 -4.18 11.37 16.70
CA VAL A 30 -4.93 11.13 15.47
C VAL A 30 -4.02 11.20 14.25
N VAL A 31 -3.15 12.21 14.19
CA VAL A 31 -2.18 12.37 13.09
C VAL A 31 -1.30 11.13 12.97
N ALA A 32 -0.70 10.69 14.08
CA ALA A 32 0.20 9.54 14.10
C ALA A 32 -0.48 8.19 13.85
N SER A 33 -1.77 8.02 14.18
CA SER A 33 -2.48 6.74 14.01
C SER A 33 -3.25 6.61 12.69
N ARG A 34 -3.61 7.74 12.06
CA ARG A 34 -4.41 7.74 10.82
C ARG A 34 -3.59 8.02 9.58
N PHE A 35 -2.58 8.88 9.67
CA PHE A 35 -1.79 9.35 8.53
C PHE A 35 -0.39 8.75 8.56
N THR A 36 -0.31 7.42 8.43
CA THR A 36 0.97 6.72 8.47
C THR A 36 1.59 6.58 7.08
N PRO A 37 2.93 6.41 6.97
CA PRO A 37 3.59 6.14 5.70
C PRO A 37 3.00 4.94 4.96
N GLU A 38 2.64 3.87 5.68
CA GLU A 38 2.04 2.65 5.11
C GLU A 38 0.64 2.91 4.52
N ARG A 39 -0.01 4.00 4.92
CA ARG A 39 -1.29 4.46 4.35
C ARG A 39 -1.13 5.53 3.28
N GLY A 40 0.11 5.79 2.84
CA GLY A 40 0.41 6.78 1.79
C GLY A 40 0.42 8.23 2.29
N TYR A 41 0.80 8.46 3.55
CA TYR A 41 0.90 9.82 4.09
C TYR A 41 2.29 10.12 4.64
N LEU A 42 2.83 11.28 4.26
CA LEU A 42 4.02 11.88 4.83
C LEU A 42 3.61 13.01 5.77
N ILE A 43 4.11 12.98 7.00
CA ILE A 43 3.86 14.02 8.01
C ILE A 43 5.14 14.83 8.22
N GLU A 44 5.07 16.14 8.01
CA GLU A 44 6.09 17.10 8.43
C GLU A 44 5.58 17.88 9.65
N SER A 45 6.47 18.13 10.62
CA SER A 45 6.11 18.97 11.78
C SER A 45 7.19 20.00 12.06
N ARG A 46 6.79 21.24 12.33
CA ARG A 46 7.68 22.32 12.75
C ARG A 46 7.34 22.74 14.18
N ARG A 47 8.33 22.81 15.06
CA ARG A 47 8.19 23.30 16.44
C ARG A 47 8.60 24.79 16.53
N GLY A 48 7.98 25.56 17.43
CA GLY A 48 8.25 26.99 17.66
C GLY A 48 7.02 27.91 17.48
N GLY A 49 7.23 29.23 17.55
CA GLY A 49 6.17 30.28 17.55
C GLY A 49 5.30 30.40 16.28
N GLY A 50 5.49 29.50 15.32
CA GLY A 50 4.67 29.35 14.11
C GLY A 50 4.52 27.88 13.70
N GLY A 51 4.53 26.97 14.67
CA GLY A 51 4.52 25.54 14.42
C GLY A 51 3.26 25.06 13.69
N TYR A 52 3.45 24.17 12.74
CA TYR A 52 2.40 23.53 11.96
C TYR A 52 2.68 22.04 11.81
N ILE A 53 1.63 21.29 11.46
CA ILE A 53 1.69 19.92 10.97
C ILE A 53 1.26 19.98 9.52
N ARG A 54 2.10 19.49 8.62
CA ARG A 54 1.77 19.32 7.21
C ARG A 54 1.61 17.84 6.94
N ILE A 55 0.42 17.47 6.46
CA ILE A 55 0.07 16.12 6.04
C ILE A 55 0.07 16.13 4.52
N VAL A 56 1.00 15.42 3.91
CA VAL A 56 1.08 15.22 2.47
C VAL A 56 0.59 13.81 2.19
N ARG A 57 -0.49 13.68 1.43
CA ARG A 57 -0.88 12.42 0.82
C ARG A 57 0.13 12.15 -0.29
N ARG A 58 1.01 11.19 -0.06
CA ARG A 58 1.79 10.62 -1.15
C ARG A 58 0.80 9.79 -1.94
N GLU A 59 0.53 10.16 -3.18
CA GLU A 59 0.00 9.18 -4.12
C GLU A 59 1.04 8.06 -4.13
N ILE A 60 0.69 6.90 -3.55
CA ILE A 60 1.45 5.70 -3.87
C ILE A 60 1.12 5.50 -5.33
N ASP A 61 2.09 5.84 -6.17
CA ASP A 61 1.99 5.60 -7.59
C ASP A 61 1.80 4.10 -7.83
N ALA A 62 1.34 3.79 -9.04
CA ALA A 62 1.18 2.41 -9.48
C ALA A 62 2.44 1.57 -9.16
N ASP A 63 3.61 2.16 -9.39
CA ASP A 63 4.90 1.53 -9.19
C ASP A 63 5.15 1.21 -7.70
N GLY A 64 4.86 2.11 -6.77
CA GLY A 64 5.03 1.88 -5.33
C GLY A 64 4.14 0.77 -4.76
N ILE A 65 2.93 0.58 -5.32
CA ILE A 65 2.07 -0.55 -4.94
C ILE A 65 2.68 -1.88 -5.43
N VAL A 66 3.20 -1.89 -6.66
CA VAL A 66 3.85 -3.07 -7.25
C VAL A 66 5.15 -3.41 -6.50
N GLU A 67 5.95 -2.41 -6.13
CA GLU A 67 7.16 -2.60 -5.32
C GLU A 67 6.85 -3.20 -3.94
N ALA A 68 5.83 -2.68 -3.26
CA ALA A 68 5.39 -3.23 -1.98
C ALA A 68 4.91 -4.68 -2.11
N ALA A 69 4.16 -4.98 -3.18
CA ALA A 69 3.74 -6.35 -3.50
C ALA A 69 4.95 -7.25 -3.79
N PHE A 70 5.94 -6.76 -4.52
CA PHE A 70 7.15 -7.51 -4.86
C PHE A 70 7.96 -7.84 -3.61
N ALA A 71 8.15 -6.88 -2.71
CA ALA A 71 8.85 -7.07 -1.44
C ALA A 71 8.11 -8.07 -0.52
N ALA A 72 6.78 -8.07 -0.53
CA ALA A 72 5.98 -8.97 0.31
C ALA A 72 6.00 -10.44 -0.13
N VAL A 73 6.23 -10.72 -1.40
CA VAL A 73 6.17 -12.09 -1.97
C VAL A 73 7.36 -12.96 -1.54
N GLY A 74 8.54 -12.37 -1.31
CA GLY A 74 9.73 -13.12 -0.88
C GLY A 74 10.06 -14.32 -1.78
N ASP A 75 10.60 -15.40 -1.19
CA ASP A 75 11.00 -16.61 -1.91
C ASP A 75 9.96 -17.73 -1.94
N SER A 76 8.83 -17.57 -1.24
CA SER A 76 7.76 -18.55 -1.17
C SER A 76 6.41 -17.86 -1.09
N LEU A 77 5.48 -18.28 -1.93
CA LEU A 77 4.17 -17.66 -2.05
C LEU A 77 3.08 -18.72 -2.04
N THR A 78 2.24 -18.68 -1.00
CA THR A 78 1.05 -19.54 -0.93
C THR A 78 -0.02 -19.07 -1.90
N GLU A 79 -0.93 -19.97 -2.28
CA GLU A 79 -2.04 -19.62 -3.18
C GLU A 79 -2.96 -18.54 -2.57
N THR A 80 -3.18 -18.58 -1.26
CA THR A 80 -3.99 -17.57 -0.55
C THR A 80 -3.32 -16.20 -0.56
N ALA A 81 -2.00 -16.15 -0.32
CA ALA A 81 -1.24 -14.90 -0.36
C ALA A 81 -1.23 -14.31 -1.78
N MET A 82 -0.98 -15.12 -2.81
CA MET A 82 -1.08 -14.69 -4.21
C MET A 82 -2.46 -14.09 -4.52
N ARG A 83 -3.55 -14.73 -4.09
CA ARG A 83 -4.91 -14.24 -4.32
C ARG A 83 -5.13 -12.88 -3.67
N SER A 84 -4.71 -12.72 -2.41
CA SER A 84 -4.80 -11.44 -1.69
C SER A 84 -4.02 -10.32 -2.39
N THR A 85 -2.81 -10.62 -2.88
CA THR A 85 -2.00 -9.65 -3.63
C THR A 85 -2.67 -9.28 -4.96
N LEU A 86 -3.21 -10.25 -5.70
CA LEU A 86 -3.97 -10.00 -6.92
C LEU A 86 -5.26 -9.20 -6.67
N ASP A 87 -5.92 -9.40 -5.53
CA ASP A 87 -7.08 -8.61 -5.11
C ASP A 87 -6.69 -7.15 -4.90
N THR A 88 -5.54 -6.91 -4.23
CA THR A 88 -4.99 -5.57 -4.01
C THR A 88 -4.65 -4.87 -5.32
N LEU A 89 -3.95 -5.56 -6.24
CA LEU A 89 -3.58 -4.99 -7.55
C LEU A 89 -4.81 -4.66 -8.40
N TYR A 90 -5.83 -5.50 -8.36
CA TYR A 90 -7.10 -5.26 -9.07
C TYR A 90 -7.88 -4.09 -8.47
N ALA A 91 -7.95 -4.00 -7.13
CA ALA A 91 -8.63 -2.90 -6.45
C ALA A 91 -7.93 -1.54 -6.67
N ALA A 92 -6.64 -1.57 -6.99
CA ALA A 92 -5.86 -0.40 -7.37
C ALA A 92 -5.89 -0.08 -8.88
N ASP A 93 -6.73 -0.78 -9.66
CA ASP A 93 -6.83 -0.66 -11.13
C ASP A 93 -5.50 -0.86 -11.89
N LEU A 94 -4.55 -1.57 -11.28
CA LEU A 94 -3.24 -1.89 -11.88
C LEU A 94 -3.31 -3.08 -12.84
N ILE A 95 -4.30 -3.94 -12.63
CA ILE A 95 -4.57 -5.11 -13.46
C ILE A 95 -6.06 -5.21 -13.70
N THR A 96 -6.43 -5.79 -14.83
CA THR A 96 -7.81 -6.11 -15.17
C THR A 96 -8.27 -7.40 -14.50
N SER A 97 -9.58 -7.58 -14.41
CA SER A 97 -10.20 -8.83 -13.91
C SER A 97 -9.76 -10.04 -14.75
N ARG A 98 -9.51 -9.82 -16.05
CA ARG A 98 -9.05 -10.84 -16.99
C ARG A 98 -7.62 -11.28 -16.69
N GLU A 99 -6.68 -10.34 -16.51
CA GLU A 99 -5.30 -10.63 -16.14
C GLU A 99 -5.21 -11.34 -14.80
N LYS A 100 -5.95 -10.87 -13.80
CA LYS A 100 -6.08 -11.53 -12.50
C LYS A 100 -6.49 -13.00 -12.62
N LYS A 101 -7.48 -13.30 -13.46
CA LYS A 101 -7.95 -14.67 -13.70
C LYS A 101 -6.88 -15.53 -14.37
N TYR A 102 -6.14 -14.96 -15.32
CA TYR A 102 -5.06 -15.65 -16.03
C TYR A 102 -3.91 -16.02 -15.10
N ILE A 103 -3.37 -15.04 -14.37
CA ILE A 103 -2.27 -15.28 -13.44
C ILE A 103 -2.66 -16.31 -12.39
N ARG A 104 -3.86 -16.19 -11.81
CA ARG A 104 -4.36 -17.17 -10.83
C ARG A 104 -4.46 -18.59 -11.42
N SER A 105 -4.87 -18.71 -12.68
CA SER A 105 -5.00 -20.01 -13.35
C SER A 105 -3.62 -20.64 -13.59
N CYS A 106 -2.67 -19.85 -14.12
CA CYS A 106 -1.31 -20.31 -14.45
C CYS A 106 -0.49 -20.69 -13.22
N LEU A 107 -0.79 -20.10 -12.05
CA LEU A 107 -0.04 -20.31 -10.81
C LEU A 107 -0.82 -21.12 -9.76
N SER A 108 -1.94 -21.74 -10.16
CA SER A 108 -2.74 -22.61 -9.29
C SER A 108 -1.98 -23.87 -8.88
N ALA A 109 -2.37 -24.48 -7.76
CA ALA A 109 -1.82 -25.80 -7.36
C ALA A 109 -1.95 -26.87 -8.46
N SER A 110 -3.02 -26.83 -9.26
CA SER A 110 -3.21 -27.76 -10.39
C SER A 110 -2.27 -27.45 -11.56
N ALA A 111 -1.99 -26.18 -11.84
CA ALA A 111 -1.05 -25.82 -12.91
C ALA A 111 0.39 -26.20 -12.56
N LEU A 112 0.74 -26.17 -11.26
CA LEU A 112 2.05 -26.56 -10.75
C LEU A 112 2.12 -28.02 -10.29
N SER A 113 1.13 -28.85 -10.63
CA SER A 113 1.03 -30.24 -10.12
C SER A 113 2.15 -31.15 -10.58
N ALA A 114 2.86 -30.79 -11.66
CA ALA A 114 4.04 -31.50 -12.14
C ALA A 114 5.26 -31.33 -11.21
N LEU A 115 5.24 -30.34 -10.32
CA LEU A 115 6.32 -30.07 -9.36
C LEU A 115 6.03 -30.74 -8.00
N PRO A 116 7.07 -31.17 -7.26
CA PRO A 116 6.93 -31.58 -5.87
C PRO A 116 6.29 -30.48 -5.02
N ARG A 117 5.40 -30.85 -4.09
CA ARG A 117 4.64 -29.88 -3.26
C ARG A 117 5.51 -28.85 -2.57
N GLU A 118 6.67 -29.28 -2.08
CA GLU A 118 7.66 -28.43 -1.39
C GLU A 118 8.22 -27.32 -2.28
N MET A 119 8.24 -27.53 -3.61
CA MET A 119 8.75 -26.57 -4.59
C MET A 119 7.66 -25.69 -5.21
N GLN A 120 6.39 -26.04 -5.05
CA GLN A 120 5.29 -25.32 -5.71
C GLN A 120 5.18 -23.88 -5.25
N ASP A 121 5.34 -23.63 -3.94
CA ASP A 121 5.24 -22.27 -3.39
C ASP A 121 6.43 -21.39 -3.80
N ALA A 122 7.63 -21.98 -3.91
CA ALA A 122 8.82 -21.30 -4.41
C ALA A 122 8.72 -20.98 -5.91
N ALA A 123 8.25 -21.94 -6.72
CA ALA A 123 8.00 -21.74 -8.14
C ALA A 123 6.92 -20.68 -8.38
N ARG A 124 5.86 -20.69 -7.56
CA ARG A 124 4.81 -19.67 -7.57
C ARG A 124 5.38 -18.28 -7.25
N ALA A 125 6.21 -18.16 -6.20
CA ALA A 125 6.85 -16.90 -5.85
C ALA A 125 7.74 -16.38 -6.98
N ALA A 126 8.56 -17.24 -7.59
CA ALA A 126 9.43 -16.85 -8.70
C ALA A 126 8.64 -16.34 -9.93
N ALA A 127 7.62 -17.09 -10.35
CA ALA A 127 6.80 -16.69 -11.49
C ALA A 127 5.97 -15.43 -11.20
N PHE A 128 5.43 -15.30 -9.98
CA PHE A 128 4.66 -14.12 -9.58
C PHE A 128 5.54 -12.87 -9.46
N ARG A 129 6.78 -13.00 -8.97
CA ARG A 129 7.78 -11.90 -9.01
C ARG A 129 8.06 -11.45 -10.45
N GLY A 130 8.20 -12.38 -11.39
CA GLY A 130 8.33 -12.05 -12.81
C GLY A 130 7.14 -11.27 -13.37
N PHE A 131 5.92 -11.65 -12.99
CA PHE A 131 4.70 -10.91 -13.33
C PHE A 131 4.70 -9.49 -12.75
N LEU A 132 5.04 -9.33 -11.48
CA LEU A 132 5.12 -8.01 -10.83
C LEU A 132 6.17 -7.12 -11.51
N LEU A 133 7.35 -7.66 -11.85
CA LEU A 133 8.37 -6.93 -12.61
C LEU A 133 7.87 -6.44 -13.97
N ALA A 134 7.03 -7.21 -14.65
CA ALA A 134 6.44 -6.80 -15.93
C ALA A 134 5.40 -5.67 -15.80
N LEU A 135 4.89 -5.42 -14.59
CA LEU A 135 4.00 -4.30 -14.29
C LEU A 135 4.78 -3.02 -13.93
N MET A 136 6.02 -3.14 -13.49
CA MET A 136 6.90 -2.00 -13.18
C MET A 136 7.36 -1.35 -14.49
N LYS A 137 7.25 -0.02 -14.59
CA LYS A 137 7.70 0.76 -15.77
C LYS A 137 9.18 1.10 -15.74
#